data_AF-A0A7S3YZB4-F1
#
_entry.id   AF-A0A7S3YZB4-F1
#
_cell.length_a   1.000
_cell.length_b   1.000
_cell.length_c   1.000
_cell.angle_alpha   90.00
_cell.angle_beta   90.00
_cell.angle_gamma   90.00
#
_symmetry.space_group_name_H-M   'P 1'
#
loop_
_entity.id
_entity.type
_entity.pdbx_description
1 polymer ?
#
loop_
_entity_poly.entity_id
_entity_poly.type
_entity_poly.pdbx_seq_one_letter_code
_entity_poly.pdbx_strand_id
1 'polypeptide(L)'
;EMFLAKRMKPLIGDLFPILKTENEEIASAAAGVFQRMCSQSDKEMLVPLMEVILVHLLDALKFWGKSGKSDTASEVVAAIGCVAGAAGKDFARFVPGCMELLTQLCGDQTQERLRRR
;
A
#
# COMPACT_ATOMS: atom_id res chain seq x y z
N GLU A 1 -4.28 -12.00 22.42
CA GLU A 1 -4.63 -11.32 21.14
C GLU A 1 -4.85 -9.80 21.27
N MET A 2 -5.46 -9.26 22.33
CA MET A 2 -5.67 -7.80 22.52
C MET A 2 -4.41 -6.89 22.52
N PHE A 3 -3.22 -7.44 22.68
CA PHE A 3 -1.97 -6.66 22.82
C PHE A 3 -1.38 -6.21 21.47
N LEU A 4 -1.60 -6.96 20.40
CA LEU A 4 -1.05 -6.69 19.07
C LEU A 4 -1.87 -5.62 18.33
N ALA A 5 -3.20 -5.68 18.40
CA ALA A 5 -4.09 -4.67 17.80
C ALA A 5 -3.86 -3.26 18.37
N LYS A 6 -3.55 -3.18 19.67
CA LYS A 6 -3.29 -1.92 20.38
C LYS A 6 -1.98 -1.26 19.97
N ARG A 7 -1.01 -2.03 19.46
CA ARG A 7 0.28 -1.54 18.94
C ARG A 7 0.24 -1.28 17.43
N MET A 8 -0.57 -2.02 16.70
CA MET A 8 -0.68 -1.91 15.24
C MET A 8 -1.27 -0.56 14.81
N LYS A 9 -2.28 -0.06 15.52
CA LYS A 9 -2.95 1.20 15.19
C LYS A 9 -2.03 2.45 15.28
N PRO A 10 -1.23 2.63 16.36
CA PRO A 10 -0.20 3.67 16.38
C PRO A 10 0.85 3.49 15.28
N LEU A 11 1.36 2.28 15.09
CA LEU A 11 2.42 1.99 14.12
C LEU A 11 1.97 2.32 12.68
N ILE A 12 0.73 1.98 12.34
CA ILE A 12 0.10 2.32 11.07
C ILE A 12 0.05 3.85 10.88
N GLY A 13 -0.35 4.58 11.93
CA GLY A 13 -0.40 6.05 11.91
C GLY A 13 0.98 6.69 11.69
N ASP A 14 2.02 6.15 12.30
CA ASP A 14 3.39 6.65 12.19
C ASP A 14 4.04 6.33 10.83
N LEU A 15 3.65 5.23 10.19
CA LEU A 15 4.20 4.81 8.90
C LEU A 15 3.60 5.60 7.72
N PHE A 16 2.38 6.11 7.83
CA PHE A 16 1.71 6.79 6.70
C PHE A 16 2.41 8.06 6.20
N PRO A 17 2.91 8.97 7.05
CA PRO A 17 3.69 10.12 6.58
C PRO A 17 4.97 9.67 5.88
N ILE A 18 5.59 8.59 6.37
CA ILE A 18 6.86 8.07 5.86
C ILE A 18 6.68 7.47 4.45
N LEU A 19 5.55 6.82 4.18
CA LEU A 19 5.21 6.30 2.85
C LEU A 19 5.14 7.36 1.75
N LYS A 20 5.10 8.65 2.08
CA LYS A 20 5.01 9.77 1.13
C LYS A 20 6.18 10.76 1.28
N THR A 21 7.26 10.36 1.93
CA THR A 21 8.48 11.19 2.00
C THR A 21 9.17 11.25 0.63
N GLU A 22 9.92 12.32 0.36
CA GLU A 22 10.64 12.46 -0.92
C GLU A 22 11.83 11.48 -1.04
N ASN A 23 12.32 10.98 0.11
CA ASN A 23 13.35 9.97 0.17
C ASN A 23 12.78 8.58 -0.18
N GLU A 24 13.11 8.11 -1.37
CA GLU A 24 12.60 6.86 -1.94
C GLU A 24 13.00 5.62 -1.15
N GLU A 25 14.25 5.55 -0.68
CA GLU A 25 14.76 4.41 0.10
C GLU A 25 14.02 4.30 1.44
N ILE A 26 13.75 5.43 2.09
CA ILE A 26 13.00 5.47 3.35
C ILE A 26 11.54 5.06 3.10
N ALA A 27 10.93 5.54 2.01
CA ALA A 27 9.56 5.20 1.67
C ALA A 27 9.39 3.71 1.31
N SER A 28 10.33 3.16 0.54
CA SER A 28 10.42 1.73 0.24
C SER A 28 10.58 0.91 1.53
N ALA A 29 11.54 1.27 2.39
CA ALA A 29 11.71 0.59 3.67
C ALA A 29 10.41 0.61 4.52
N ALA A 30 9.69 1.73 4.54
CA ALA A 30 8.39 1.84 5.20
C ALA A 30 7.33 0.95 4.56
N ALA A 31 7.25 0.89 3.22
CA ALA A 31 6.35 0.01 2.49
C ALA A 31 6.63 -1.46 2.79
N GLY A 32 7.90 -1.88 2.81
CA GLY A 32 8.30 -3.23 3.19
C GLY A 32 7.99 -3.59 4.65
N VAL A 33 8.14 -2.64 5.59
CA VAL A 33 7.68 -2.83 6.99
C VAL A 33 6.17 -3.02 7.04
N PHE A 34 5.42 -2.21 6.28
CA PHE A 34 3.96 -2.28 6.22
C PHE A 34 3.49 -3.62 5.65
N GLN A 35 4.11 -4.08 4.57
CA GLN A 35 3.85 -5.37 3.95
C GLN A 35 4.03 -6.53 4.94
N ARG A 36 5.17 -6.56 5.66
CA ARG A 36 5.45 -7.59 6.68
C ARG A 36 4.43 -7.55 7.81
N MET A 37 4.09 -6.37 8.30
CA MET A 37 3.08 -6.20 9.34
C MET A 37 1.73 -6.76 8.90
N CYS A 38 1.23 -6.40 7.72
CA CYS A 38 -0.04 -6.93 7.21
C CYS A 38 -0.01 -8.44 6.99
N SER A 39 1.11 -8.98 6.54
CA SER A 39 1.27 -10.43 6.30
C SER A 39 1.33 -11.25 7.58
N GLN A 40 1.78 -10.66 8.69
CA GLN A 40 1.91 -11.30 10.00
C GLN A 40 0.73 -11.00 10.93
N SER A 41 -0.22 -10.16 10.49
CA SER A 41 -1.36 -9.75 11.30
C SER A 41 -2.52 -10.73 11.17
N ASP A 42 -3.16 -11.03 12.29
CA ASP A 42 -4.40 -11.78 12.30
C ASP A 42 -5.50 -10.99 11.57
N LYS A 43 -6.32 -11.72 10.81
CA LYS A 43 -7.44 -11.14 10.05
C LYS A 43 -8.36 -10.31 10.93
N GLU A 44 -8.64 -10.77 12.15
CA GLU A 44 -9.49 -10.08 13.13
C GLU A 44 -8.94 -8.70 13.54
N MET A 45 -7.62 -8.52 13.47
CA MET A 45 -6.98 -7.22 13.73
C MET A 45 -6.89 -6.35 12.49
N LEU A 46 -6.67 -6.95 11.31
CA LEU A 46 -6.47 -6.23 10.06
C LEU A 46 -7.78 -5.68 9.50
N VAL A 47 -8.85 -6.47 9.50
CA VAL A 47 -10.15 -6.11 8.89
C VAL A 47 -10.72 -4.80 9.44
N PRO A 48 -10.71 -4.53 10.76
CA PRO A 48 -11.19 -3.26 11.31
C PRO A 48 -10.37 -2.04 10.88
N LEU A 49 -9.11 -2.22 10.50
CA LEU A 49 -8.20 -1.14 10.09
C LEU A 49 -8.02 -1.05 8.57
N MET A 50 -8.50 -2.06 7.84
CA MET A 50 -8.29 -2.24 6.40
C MET A 50 -8.67 -1.01 5.58
N GLU A 51 -9.79 -0.36 5.89
CA GLU A 51 -10.23 0.83 5.16
C GLU A 51 -9.22 1.97 5.28
N VAL A 52 -8.80 2.29 6.51
CA VAL A 52 -7.80 3.33 6.76
C VAL A 52 -6.48 2.96 6.09
N ILE A 53 -6.02 1.72 6.27
CA ILE A 53 -4.81 1.20 5.64
C ILE A 53 -4.84 1.40 4.12
N LEU A 54 -5.93 1.01 3.46
CA LEU A 54 -6.04 1.09 2.01
C LEU A 54 -6.10 2.52 1.52
N VAL A 55 -6.82 3.42 2.19
CA VAL A 55 -6.84 4.85 1.83
C VAL A 55 -5.42 5.40 1.75
N HIS A 56 -4.59 5.12 2.77
CA HIS A 56 -3.23 5.63 2.81
C HIS A 56 -2.27 4.94 1.82
N LEU A 57 -2.41 3.63 1.61
CA LEU A 57 -1.62 2.93 0.59
C LEU A 57 -1.97 3.40 -0.82
N LEU A 58 -3.25 3.62 -1.12
CA LEU A 58 -3.69 4.15 -2.41
C LEU A 58 -3.23 5.60 -2.63
N ASP A 59 -3.22 6.42 -1.58
CA ASP A 59 -2.65 7.77 -1.65
C ASP A 59 -1.13 7.76 -1.86
N ALA A 60 -0.40 6.87 -1.18
CA ALA A 60 1.03 6.68 -1.43
C ALA A 60 1.29 6.20 -2.86
N LEU A 61 0.46 5.30 -3.37
CA LEU A 61 0.56 4.79 -4.72
C LEU A 61 0.35 5.90 -5.77
N LYS A 62 -0.64 6.78 -5.57
CA LYS A 62 -0.86 7.96 -6.42
C LYS A 62 0.33 8.93 -6.37
N PHE A 63 0.93 9.11 -5.21
CA PHE A 63 2.10 9.97 -5.03
C PHE A 63 3.30 9.43 -5.80
N TRP A 64 3.67 8.17 -5.60
CA TRP A 64 4.82 7.55 -6.26
C TRP A 64 4.58 7.30 -7.75
N GLY A 65 3.35 6.97 -8.15
CA GLY A 65 2.98 6.79 -9.57
C GLY A 65 3.28 8.01 -10.43
N LYS A 66 3.03 9.22 -9.90
CA LYS A 66 3.34 10.48 -10.60
C LYS A 66 4.81 10.85 -10.60
N SER A 67 5.58 10.33 -9.64
CA SER A 67 7.01 10.66 -9.49
C SER A 67 7.92 9.95 -10.50
N GLY A 68 7.39 8.98 -11.27
CA GLY A 68 8.16 8.16 -12.19
C GLY A 68 9.07 7.11 -11.51
N LYS A 69 9.02 7.03 -10.18
CA LYS A 69 9.80 6.10 -9.35
C LYS A 69 9.04 4.79 -9.16
N SER A 70 9.40 3.84 -10.01
CA SER A 70 8.74 2.55 -10.18
C SER A 70 8.85 1.64 -8.95
N ASP A 71 9.96 1.70 -8.23
CA ASP A 71 10.32 0.66 -7.26
C ASP A 71 9.48 0.80 -5.99
N THR A 72 9.40 2.00 -5.40
CA THR A 72 8.52 2.26 -4.26
C THR A 72 7.05 2.09 -4.62
N ALA A 73 6.63 2.49 -5.83
CA ALA A 73 5.26 2.24 -6.29
C ALA A 73 4.95 0.73 -6.32
N SER A 74 5.89 -0.09 -6.80
CA SER A 74 5.75 -1.55 -6.84
C SER A 74 5.65 -2.16 -5.43
N GLU A 75 6.42 -1.65 -4.47
CA GLU A 75 6.33 -2.11 -3.07
C GLU A 75 5.01 -1.70 -2.40
N VAL A 76 4.48 -0.51 -2.71
CA VAL A 76 3.16 -0.11 -2.23
C VAL A 76 2.07 -1.01 -2.84
N VAL A 77 2.18 -1.40 -4.11
CA VAL A 77 1.27 -2.40 -4.71
C VAL A 77 1.40 -3.75 -4.00
N ALA A 78 2.62 -4.20 -3.68
CA ALA A 78 2.83 -5.44 -2.94
C ALA A 78 2.20 -5.38 -1.53
N ALA A 79 2.28 -4.24 -0.84
CA ALA A 79 1.62 -4.03 0.44
C ALA A 79 0.08 -4.13 0.33
N ILE A 80 -0.53 -3.55 -0.72
CA ILE A 80 -1.97 -3.70 -1.02
C ILE A 80 -2.31 -5.19 -1.24
N GLY A 81 -1.47 -5.91 -1.98
CA GLY A 81 -1.62 -7.36 -2.21
C GLY A 81 -1.61 -8.17 -0.90
N CYS A 82 -0.71 -7.83 0.04
CA CYS A 82 -0.68 -8.46 1.37
C CYS A 82 -1.95 -8.17 2.19
N VAL A 83 -2.47 -6.95 2.14
CA VAL A 83 -3.75 -6.61 2.77
C VAL A 83 -4.89 -7.44 2.17
N ALA A 84 -4.93 -7.55 0.84
CA ALA A 84 -5.94 -8.35 0.15
C ALA A 84 -5.85 -9.84 0.52
N GLY A 85 -4.64 -10.40 0.56
CA GLY A 85 -4.40 -11.79 0.95
C GLY A 85 -4.83 -12.08 2.39
N ALA A 86 -4.48 -11.19 3.32
CA ALA A 86 -4.82 -11.34 4.73
C ALA A 86 -6.32 -11.11 5.03
N ALA A 87 -6.97 -10.17 4.34
CA ALA A 87 -8.40 -9.91 4.50
C ALA A 87 -9.29 -10.95 3.78
N GLY A 88 -8.80 -11.55 2.70
CA GLY A 88 -9.55 -12.51 1.89
C GLY A 88 -10.85 -11.91 1.34
N LYS A 89 -11.99 -12.58 1.54
CA LYS A 89 -13.30 -12.13 1.03
C LYS A 89 -13.71 -10.72 1.47
N ASP A 90 -13.24 -10.25 2.63
CA ASP A 90 -13.56 -8.93 3.16
C ASP A 90 -12.92 -7.80 2.32
N PHE A 91 -11.88 -8.11 1.55
CA PHE A 91 -11.26 -7.19 0.61
C PHE A 91 -12.15 -6.90 -0.62
N ALA A 92 -13.11 -7.76 -0.95
CA ALA A 92 -13.86 -7.70 -2.20
C ALA A 92 -14.51 -6.33 -2.47
N ARG A 93 -14.96 -5.63 -1.41
CA ARG A 93 -15.55 -4.29 -1.52
C ARG A 93 -14.60 -3.19 -1.98
N PHE A 94 -13.28 -3.40 -1.84
CA PHE A 94 -12.24 -2.44 -2.22
C PHE A 94 -11.63 -2.72 -3.59
N VAL A 95 -11.91 -3.90 -4.17
CA VAL A 95 -11.37 -4.31 -5.48
C VAL A 95 -11.62 -3.27 -6.58
N PRO A 96 -12.84 -2.71 -6.75
CA PRO A 96 -13.09 -1.75 -7.83
C PRO A 96 -12.16 -0.53 -7.78
N GLY A 97 -12.01 0.09 -6.59
CA GLY A 97 -11.15 1.27 -6.42
C GLY A 97 -9.66 0.97 -6.54
N CYS A 98 -9.22 -0.21 -6.08
CA CYS A 98 -7.83 -0.63 -6.27
C CYS A 98 -7.52 -0.88 -7.75
N MET A 99 -8.42 -1.55 -8.48
CA MET A 99 -8.22 -1.87 -9.89
C MET A 99 -8.18 -0.64 -10.79
N GLU A 100 -8.99 0.38 -10.50
CA GLU A 100 -8.95 1.66 -11.23
C GLU A 100 -7.56 2.30 -11.14
N LEU A 101 -7.01 2.39 -9.93
CA LEU A 101 -5.70 3.00 -9.69
C LEU A 101 -4.56 2.17 -10.28
N LEU A 102 -4.59 0.85 -10.11
CA LEU A 102 -3.60 -0.06 -10.71
C LEU A 102 -3.59 0.04 -12.24
N THR A 103 -4.77 0.16 -12.86
CA THR A 103 -4.88 0.31 -14.32
C THR A 103 -4.26 1.63 -14.79
N GLN A 104 -4.50 2.73 -14.05
CA GLN A 104 -3.88 4.03 -14.33
C GLN A 104 -2.36 3.95 -14.27
N LEU A 105 -1.79 3.34 -13.23
CA LEU A 105 -0.33 3.15 -13.11
C LEU A 105 0.26 2.33 -14.25
N CYS A 106 -0.38 1.22 -14.62
CA CYS A 106 0.07 0.41 -15.76
C CYS A 106 0.05 1.20 -17.07
N GLY A 107 -0.99 2.03 -17.27
CA GLY A 107 -1.11 2.92 -18.43
C GLY A 107 0.01 3.97 -18.48
N ASP A 108 0.25 4.66 -17.37
CA ASP A 108 1.27 5.70 -17.25
C ASP A 108 2.69 5.13 -17.48
N GLN A 109 3.00 3.96 -16.91
CA GLN A 109 4.29 3.31 -17.15
C GLN A 109 4.47 2.87 -18.61
N THR A 110 3.42 2.41 -19.26
CA THR A 110 3.47 1.99 -20.67
C THR A 110 3.72 3.19 -21.59
N GLN A 111 3.03 4.30 -21.35
CA GLN A 111 3.20 5.55 -22.10
C GLN A 111 4.59 6.17 -21.90
N GLU A 112 5.10 6.18 -20.67
CA GLU A 112 6.45 6.70 -20.39
C GLU A 112 7.55 5.88 -21.06
N ARG A 113 7.43 4.54 -21.07
CA ARG A 113 8.38 3.66 -21.79
C ARG A 113 8.36 3.90 -23.30
N LEU A 114 7.19 4.20 -23.88
CA LEU A 114 7.06 4.52 -25.30
C LEU A 114 7.69 5.87 -25.65
N ARG A 115 7.65 6.85 -24.75
CA ARG A 115 8.26 8.19 -24.94
C ARG A 115 9.78 8.20 -24.82
N ARG A 116 10.37 7.22 -24.13
CA ARG A 116 11.83 7.07 -23.96
C ARG A 116 12.49 6.23 -25.07
N ARG A 117 11.73 5.77 -26.06
CA ARG A 117 12.22 5.10 -27.27
C ARG A 117 12.21 6.05 -28.45
#